data_AF-A0A3D1JS85-F1
#
_entry.id   AF-A0A3D1JS85-F1
#
_cell.length_a   1.000
_cell.length_b   1.000
_cell.length_c   1.000
_cell.angle_alpha   90.00
_cell.angle_beta   90.00
_cell.angle_gamma   90.00
#
_symmetry.space_group_name_H-M   'P 1'
#
loop_
_entity.id
_entity.type
_entity.pdbx_description
1 polymer ?
#
loop_
_entity_poly.entity_id
_entity_poly.type
_entity_poly.pdbx_seq_one_letter_code
_entity_poly.pdbx_strand_id
1 'polypeptide(L)'
;MWGLGGMLVALLMAAGAYALSGVGARDNTAGVLRPDDPQVVTLGARIYTQHCAACHGARGEGQPNWREHGPDGLMRAPPHDESGHTWHHPD
;
A
#
# COMPACT_ATOMS: atom_id res chain seq x y z
N MET A 1 -11.99 39.80 33.80
CA MET A 1 -10.60 39.33 33.56
C MET A 1 -10.36 37.84 33.81
N TRP A 2 -11.33 37.05 34.30
CA TRP A 2 -11.18 35.59 34.54
C TRP A 2 -11.52 34.72 33.31
N GLY A 3 -12.05 35.30 32.23
CA GLY A 3 -12.54 34.54 31.06
C GLY A 3 -11.45 34.07 30.08
N LEU A 4 -10.37 34.82 29.92
CA LEU A 4 -9.33 34.49 28.95
C LEU A 4 -8.39 33.38 29.45
N GLY A 5 -8.08 33.37 30.75
CA GLY A 5 -7.26 32.33 31.37
C GLY A 5 -7.95 30.96 31.34
N GLY A 6 -9.24 30.91 31.65
CA GLY A 6 -10.02 29.67 31.60
C GLY A 6 -10.15 29.10 30.18
N MET A 7 -10.33 29.97 29.18
CA MET A 7 -10.44 29.55 27.79
C MET A 7 -9.12 28.98 27.25
N LEU A 8 -7.98 29.58 27.61
CA LEU A 8 -6.67 29.07 27.23
C LEU A 8 -6.40 27.68 27.84
N VAL A 9 -6.74 27.50 29.13
CA VAL A 9 -6.59 26.19 29.79
C VAL A 9 -7.48 25.14 29.12
N ALA A 10 -8.73 25.45 28.82
CA ALA A 10 -9.63 24.52 28.15
C ALA A 10 -9.11 24.11 26.75
N LEU A 11 -8.57 25.06 25.98
CA LEU A 11 -8.00 24.78 24.67
C LEU A 11 -6.73 23.92 24.76
N LEU A 12 -5.87 24.17 25.74
CA LEU A 12 -4.67 23.36 25.98
C LEU A 12 -5.03 21.94 26.41
N MET A 13 -6.05 21.78 27.26
CA MET A 13 -6.55 20.46 27.67
C MET A 13 -7.17 19.70 26.50
N ALA A 14 -7.94 20.37 25.65
CA ALA A 14 -8.52 19.76 24.45
C ALA A 14 -7.43 19.36 23.43
N ALA A 15 -6.44 20.21 23.20
CA ALA A 15 -5.31 19.90 22.33
C ALA A 15 -4.45 18.75 22.88
N GLY A 16 -4.21 18.72 24.20
CA GLY A 16 -3.52 17.63 24.88
C GLY A 16 -4.28 16.32 24.79
N ALA A 17 -5.59 16.33 25.05
CA ALA A 17 -6.46 15.16 24.90
C ALA A 17 -6.48 14.67 23.45
N TYR A 18 -6.57 15.57 22.48
CA TYR A 18 -6.51 15.24 21.06
C TYR A 18 -5.16 14.61 20.67
N ALA A 19 -4.04 15.17 21.12
CA ALA A 19 -2.71 14.62 20.87
C ALA A 19 -2.50 13.23 21.50
N LEU A 20 -3.08 12.98 22.67
CA LEU A 20 -3.03 11.69 23.37
C LEU A 20 -4.04 10.65 22.84
N SER A 21 -5.07 11.07 22.10
CA SER A 21 -6.13 10.18 21.62
C SER A 21 -5.69 9.18 20.53
N GLY A 22 -4.49 9.34 19.96
CA GLY A 22 -3.98 8.46 18.90
C GLY A 22 -4.70 8.59 17.56
N VAL A 23 -5.68 9.50 17.43
CA VAL A 23 -6.46 9.73 16.19
C VAL A 23 -5.59 10.16 14.99
N GLY A 24 -4.34 10.59 15.23
CA GLY A 24 -3.35 10.88 14.19
C GLY A 24 -2.15 9.93 14.14
N ALA A 25 -2.13 8.87 14.96
CA ALA A 25 -1.08 7.87 14.89
C ALA A 25 -1.23 7.13 13.55
N ARG A 26 -0.25 7.29 12.66
CA ARG A 26 -0.21 6.46 11.45
C ARG A 26 -0.03 5.02 11.91
N ASP A 27 -0.93 4.16 11.47
CA ASP A 27 -0.80 2.72 11.64
C ASP A 27 0.60 2.31 11.15
N ASN A 28 1.47 1.92 12.10
CA ASN A 28 2.83 1.47 11.83
C ASN A 28 2.87 0.04 11.27
N THR A 29 1.74 -0.47 10.82
CA THR A 29 1.59 -1.69 9.99
C THR A 29 2.06 -1.47 8.54
N ALA A 30 2.88 -0.44 8.28
CA ALA A 30 3.60 -0.27 7.02
C ALA A 30 4.50 -1.49 6.79
N GLY A 31 3.97 -2.51 6.12
CA GLY A 31 4.61 -3.81 5.92
C GLY A 31 3.66 -5.00 6.03
N VAL A 32 2.51 -4.85 6.70
CA VAL A 32 1.48 -5.90 6.71
C VAL A 32 0.55 -5.68 5.53
N LEU A 33 0.50 -6.66 4.62
CA LEU A 33 -0.49 -6.70 3.55
C LEU A 33 -1.88 -6.76 4.18
N ARG A 34 -2.82 -5.96 3.67
CA ARG A 34 -4.21 -5.87 4.14
C ARG A 34 -5.18 -6.34 3.05
N PRO A 35 -5.14 -7.62 2.65
CA PRO A 35 -5.97 -8.14 1.56
C PRO A 35 -7.46 -8.16 1.91
N ASP A 36 -7.81 -8.08 3.19
CA ASP A 36 -9.18 -8.04 3.72
C ASP A 36 -9.79 -6.62 3.69
N ASP A 37 -9.00 -5.57 3.50
CA ASP A 37 -9.51 -4.20 3.38
C ASP A 37 -9.92 -3.89 1.93
N PRO A 38 -11.23 -3.77 1.63
CA PRO A 38 -11.70 -3.56 0.26
C PRO A 38 -11.26 -2.21 -0.32
N GLN A 39 -11.01 -1.19 0.51
CA GLN A 39 -10.53 0.12 0.03
C GLN A 39 -9.08 0.00 -0.45
N VAL A 40 -8.24 -0.72 0.29
CA VAL A 40 -6.86 -0.99 -0.08
C VAL A 40 -6.81 -1.84 -1.35
N VAL A 41 -7.60 -2.91 -1.44
CA VAL A 41 -7.69 -3.76 -2.64
C VAL A 41 -8.14 -2.98 -3.87
N THR A 42 -9.17 -2.14 -3.72
CA THR A 42 -9.67 -1.31 -4.83
C THR A 42 -8.61 -0.30 -5.29
N LEU A 43 -7.87 0.31 -4.37
CA LEU A 43 -6.75 1.18 -4.72
C LEU A 43 -5.65 0.41 -5.46
N GLY A 44 -5.27 -0.76 -4.94
CA GLY A 44 -4.27 -1.64 -5.56
C GLY A 44 -4.67 -2.06 -6.98
N ALA A 45 -5.93 -2.40 -7.21
CA ALA A 45 -6.45 -2.75 -8.54
C ALA A 45 -6.29 -1.60 -9.55
N ARG A 46 -6.60 -0.35 -9.16
CA ARG A 46 -6.39 0.81 -10.05
C ARG A 46 -4.91 1.01 -10.39
N ILE A 47 -4.04 0.93 -9.39
CA ILE A 47 -2.59 1.05 -9.57
C ILE A 47 -2.10 -0.06 -10.53
N TYR A 48 -2.57 -1.29 -10.33
CA TYR A 48 -2.21 -2.42 -11.17
C TYR A 48 -2.59 -2.21 -12.64
N THR A 49 -3.83 -1.80 -12.91
CA THR A 49 -4.28 -1.49 -14.26
C THR A 49 -3.47 -0.37 -14.91
N GLN A 50 -3.11 0.65 -14.14
CA GLN A 50 -2.38 1.83 -14.65
C GLN A 50 -0.91 1.56 -14.93
N HIS A 51 -0.27 0.67 -14.18
CA HIS A 51 1.19 0.57 -14.17
C HIS A 51 1.75 -0.83 -14.45
N CYS A 52 0.99 -1.88 -14.15
CA CYS A 52 1.49 -3.26 -14.19
C CYS A 52 0.93 -4.06 -15.38
N ALA A 53 -0.35 -3.86 -15.67
CA ALA A 53 -1.09 -4.64 -16.66
C ALA A 53 -0.54 -4.54 -18.09
N ALA A 54 0.15 -3.43 -18.43
CA ALA A 54 0.77 -3.25 -19.73
C ALA A 54 1.81 -4.33 -20.07
N CYS A 55 2.49 -4.88 -19.06
CA CYS A 55 3.49 -5.91 -19.23
C CYS A 55 3.03 -7.28 -18.73
N HIS A 56 2.31 -7.30 -17.59
CA HIS A 56 1.93 -8.53 -16.88
C HIS A 56 0.52 -9.04 -17.23
N GLY A 57 -0.21 -8.34 -18.10
CA GLY A 57 -1.58 -8.71 -18.47
C GLY A 57 -2.63 -8.19 -17.49
N ALA A 58 -3.89 -8.11 -17.93
CA ALA A 58 -4.96 -7.50 -17.15
C ALA A 58 -5.33 -8.30 -15.90
N ARG A 59 -5.06 -9.62 -15.89
CA ARG A 59 -5.29 -10.50 -14.74
C ARG A 59 -3.98 -11.06 -14.17
N GLY A 60 -2.84 -10.48 -14.52
CA GLY A 60 -1.54 -10.97 -14.06
C GLY A 60 -1.10 -12.28 -14.69
N GLU A 61 -1.55 -12.58 -15.90
CA GLU A 61 -1.19 -13.81 -16.62
C GLU A 61 0.30 -13.89 -16.99
N GLY A 62 0.99 -12.75 -17.03
CA GLY A 62 2.34 -12.64 -17.56
C GLY A 62 2.37 -12.83 -19.08
N GLN A 63 3.58 -12.82 -19.62
CA GLN A 63 3.80 -13.10 -21.04
C GLN A 63 3.98 -14.61 -21.28
N PRO A 64 3.66 -15.11 -22.49
CA PRO A 64 4.03 -16.46 -22.90
C PRO A 64 5.54 -16.67 -22.76
N ASN A 65 5.93 -17.89 -22.36
CA ASN A 65 7.33 -18.27 -22.19
C ASN A 65 8.12 -17.28 -21.30
N TRP A 66 7.50 -16.80 -20.22
CA TRP A 66 8.11 -15.79 -19.35
C TRP A 66 9.43 -16.22 -18.70
N ARG A 67 9.67 -17.55 -18.62
CA ARG A 67 10.91 -18.15 -18.11
C ARG A 67 12.06 -18.16 -19.14
N GLU A 68 11.81 -17.71 -20.35
CA GLU A 68 12.81 -17.59 -21.41
C GLU A 68 13.12 -16.11 -21.68
N HIS A 69 14.36 -15.85 -22.10
CA HIS A 69 14.76 -14.52 -22.56
C HIS A 69 14.05 -14.14 -23.86
N GLY A 70 13.72 -12.87 -23.99
CA GLY A 70 13.16 -12.24 -25.18
C GLY A 70 14.22 -12.00 -26.27
N PRO A 71 13.80 -11.50 -27.45
CA PRO A 71 14.70 -11.10 -28.52
C PRO A 71 15.66 -9.98 -28.14
N ASP A 72 15.29 -9.18 -27.14
CA ASP A 72 16.10 -8.12 -26.52
C ASP A 72 17.07 -8.65 -25.45
N GLY A 73 17.05 -9.96 -25.19
CA GLY A 73 17.86 -10.60 -24.16
C GLY A 73 17.35 -10.39 -22.74
N LEU A 74 16.19 -9.76 -22.54
CA LEU A 74 15.59 -9.55 -21.21
C LEU A 74 14.61 -10.66 -20.86
N MET A 75 14.38 -10.89 -19.57
CA MET A 75 13.31 -11.77 -19.13
C MET A 75 11.96 -11.15 -19.44
N ARG A 76 11.08 -11.96 -20.02
CA ARG A 76 9.68 -11.59 -20.26
C ARG A 76 8.94 -11.45 -18.93
N ALA A 77 7.86 -10.68 -18.93
CA ALA A 77 7.11 -10.38 -17.71
C ALA A 77 6.51 -11.68 -17.11
N PRO A 78 6.89 -12.07 -15.87
CA PRO A 78 6.30 -13.23 -15.19
C PRO A 78 4.83 -12.98 -14.81
N PRO A 79 4.04 -14.03 -14.54
CA PRO A 79 2.72 -13.88 -13.95
C PRO A 79 2.81 -13.27 -12.54
N HIS A 80 1.80 -12.49 -12.17
CA HIS A 80 1.58 -12.02 -10.80
C HIS A 80 0.33 -12.73 -10.27
N ASP A 81 0.54 -13.86 -9.62
CA ASP A 81 -0.51 -14.66 -8.99
C ASP A 81 -0.14 -14.99 -7.53
N GLU A 82 -1.03 -15.71 -6.86
CA GLU A 82 -0.88 -16.12 -5.47
C GLU A 82 0.29 -17.07 -5.20
N SER A 83 0.91 -17.64 -6.24
CA SER A 83 2.04 -18.55 -6.09
C SER A 83 3.37 -17.83 -5.82
N GLY A 84 3.43 -16.51 -5.97
CA GLY A 84 4.53 -15.67 -5.48
C GLY A 84 5.87 -15.81 -6.23
N HIS A 85 5.89 -16.43 -7.41
CA HIS A 85 7.12 -16.70 -8.16
C HIS A 85 7.87 -15.48 -8.71
N THR A 86 7.31 -14.27 -8.57
CA THR A 86 7.94 -13.04 -9.06
C THR A 86 9.13 -12.58 -8.21
N TRP A 87 9.23 -13.08 -6.97
CA TRP A 87 10.27 -12.68 -6.02
C TRP A 87 11.21 -13.84 -5.71
N HIS A 88 12.49 -13.69 -6.05
CA HIS A 88 13.54 -14.58 -5.58
C HIS A 88 14.17 -13.98 -4.30
N HIS A 89 13.86 -14.57 -3.15
CA HIS A 89 14.66 -14.35 -1.94
C HIS A 89 15.79 -15.40 -1.87
N PRO A 90 17.01 -15.03 -1.43
CA PRO A 90 17.86 -16.00 -0.76
C PRO A 90 17.17 -16.39 0.55
N ASP A 91 17.03 -17.69 0.79
CA ASP A 91 16.54 -18.19 2.08
C ASP A 91 17.39 -17.69 3.26
#